data_AF-A0A8K0G4C3-F1
#
_entry.id   AF-A0A8K0G4C3-F1
#
_cell.length_a   1.000
_cell.length_b   1.000
_cell.length_c   1.000
_cell.angle_alpha   90.00
_cell.angle_beta   90.00
_cell.angle_gamma   90.00
#
_symmetry.space_group_name_H-M   'P 1'
#
loop_
_entity.id
_entity.type
_entity.pdbx_description
1 polymer ?
#
loop_
_entity_poly.entity_id
_entity_poly.type
_entity_poly.pdbx_seq_one_letter_code
_entity_poly.pdbx_strand_id
1 'polypeptide(L)'
;MSSMTSRNLDIILFGASGYTGKYCIKEIHRLTKVNGRFLTWGVAGRSETKLRAVLSECQKQIGDDLSEIPVIIANIEDSHSLRQMTAQSRIIINCCGPYRFYGEPLIKACIETGTHQVDVAGEPQYMENIQLKYHKVAQERGIYIVSSCGFDSIPADLGVVFMQKNFKGILNSIETYLHMTSEGVKTGPHFNYATWEALVHSIANAKELVHIRRKLYQTPLPKFKPQLKAKPPVQKTHTGNGWIIPFFGADRSVIYRTQRHLYESEDLRPVQVQTYEVVNSLFTVIARVFYGSLFQSLAKYKCGRDLLLKYPVLFSAGTFTRRTPSEEVMKKTKFCLTFQGNGWDVESVKNAEHVQKQPLNPPNKTVVGYITGYDPAYGVTAISVTLAAIVILTDTEKLPKGGGVYTPGAAFAKTSLIEQLQSNGLVYKIKCKL
;
A
#
# COMPACT_ATOMS: atom_id res chain seq x y z
N MET A 1 24.77 -28.63 -9.89
CA MET A 1 25.20 -27.88 -8.69
C MET A 1 25.22 -26.40 -9.06
N SER A 2 24.18 -25.64 -8.69
CA SER A 2 24.17 -24.19 -8.89
C SER A 2 25.14 -23.58 -7.88
N SER A 3 26.16 -22.85 -8.32
CA SER A 3 26.97 -22.04 -7.41
C SER A 3 26.01 -21.10 -6.68
N MET A 4 25.85 -21.28 -5.37
CA MET A 4 25.19 -20.28 -4.54
C MET A 4 26.05 -19.02 -4.63
N THR A 5 25.66 -18.08 -5.48
CA THR A 5 26.16 -16.70 -5.38
C THR A 5 25.91 -16.27 -3.94
N SER A 6 26.96 -15.93 -3.20
CA SER A 6 26.80 -15.51 -1.81
C SER A 6 25.91 -14.27 -1.78
N ARG A 7 24.76 -14.36 -1.11
CA ARG A 7 23.92 -13.18 -0.85
C ARG A 7 24.62 -12.39 0.24
N ASN A 8 25.18 -11.25 -0.13
CA ASN A 8 25.98 -10.45 0.79
C ASN A 8 25.14 -9.39 1.52
N LEU A 9 23.88 -9.18 1.11
CA LEU A 9 22.96 -8.22 1.70
C LEU A 9 21.64 -8.88 2.11
N ASP A 10 21.04 -8.42 3.19
CA ASP A 10 19.67 -8.77 3.51
C ASP A 10 18.71 -7.97 2.63
N ILE A 11 18.90 -6.64 2.56
CA ILE A 11 17.98 -5.70 1.91
C ILE A 11 18.71 -4.85 0.86
N ILE A 12 18.15 -4.71 -0.34
CA ILE A 12 18.55 -3.65 -1.28
C ILE A 12 17.36 -2.71 -1.52
N LEU A 13 17.59 -1.40 -1.38
CA LEU A 13 16.66 -0.35 -1.79
C LEU A 13 16.91 0.05 -3.24
N PHE A 14 16.02 -0.38 -4.16
CA PHE A 14 16.08 0.02 -5.57
C PHE A 14 15.25 1.27 -5.83
N GLY A 15 15.85 2.28 -6.46
CA GLY A 15 15.24 3.61 -6.64
C GLY A 15 15.53 4.57 -5.47
N ALA A 16 16.65 4.36 -4.76
CA ALA A 16 17.01 5.10 -3.54
C ALA A 16 17.15 6.62 -3.73
N SER A 17 17.59 7.08 -4.91
CA SER A 17 17.71 8.52 -5.20
C SER A 17 16.36 9.20 -5.55
N GLY A 18 15.28 8.42 -5.70
CA GLY A 18 13.93 8.92 -5.96
C GLY A 18 13.24 9.39 -4.68
N TYR A 19 12.12 10.12 -4.81
CA TYR A 19 11.44 10.76 -3.68
C TYR A 19 11.16 9.81 -2.51
N THR A 20 10.39 8.74 -2.72
CA THR A 20 10.09 7.75 -1.68
C THR A 20 11.36 7.05 -1.17
N GLY A 21 12.30 6.74 -2.08
CA GLY A 21 13.56 6.07 -1.74
C GLY A 21 14.38 6.84 -0.72
N LYS A 22 14.46 8.18 -0.83
CA LYS A 22 15.19 9.02 0.12
C LYS A 22 14.70 8.84 1.56
N TYR A 23 13.38 8.79 1.76
CA TYR A 23 12.79 8.58 3.10
C TYR A 23 12.98 7.14 3.59
N CYS A 24 13.01 6.17 2.66
CA CYS A 24 13.29 4.78 3.00
C CYS A 24 14.71 4.58 3.54
N ILE A 25 15.72 5.33 3.08
CA ILE A 25 17.11 5.23 3.60
C ILE A 25 17.13 5.40 5.12
N LYS A 26 16.47 6.45 5.63
CA LYS A 26 16.40 6.72 7.07
C LYS A 26 15.76 5.58 7.84
N GLU A 27 14.62 5.08 7.36
CA GLU A 27 13.88 4.05 8.06
C GLU A 27 14.56 2.68 7.95
N ILE A 28 15.17 2.32 6.82
CA ILE A 28 15.98 1.11 6.67
C ILE A 28 17.17 1.17 7.64
N HIS A 29 17.93 2.25 7.65
CA HIS A 29 19.07 2.41 8.55
C HIS A 29 18.68 2.25 10.02
N ARG A 30 17.56 2.85 10.43
CA ARG A 30 17.05 2.74 11.80
C ARG A 30 16.53 1.34 12.10
N LEU A 31 15.64 0.80 11.29
CA LEU A 31 14.89 -0.44 11.58
C LEU A 31 15.72 -1.73 11.40
N THR A 32 16.82 -1.67 10.66
CA THR A 32 17.78 -2.77 10.54
C THR A 32 18.62 -2.97 11.80
N LYS A 33 18.63 -2.00 12.73
CA LYS A 33 19.40 -2.01 14.00
C LYS A 33 18.53 -2.15 15.27
N VAL A 34 17.20 -2.10 15.14
CA VAL A 34 16.27 -2.09 16.28
C VAL A 34 16.04 -3.51 16.83
N ASN A 35 15.77 -3.62 18.14
CA ASN A 35 15.48 -4.88 18.85
C ASN A 35 16.60 -5.93 18.75
N GLY A 36 17.88 -5.49 18.77
CA GLY A 36 19.04 -6.38 18.67
C GLY A 36 19.21 -7.04 17.29
N ARG A 37 18.42 -6.60 16.30
CA ARG A 37 18.56 -7.03 14.90
C ARG A 37 19.75 -6.31 14.28
N PHE A 38 20.47 -7.02 13.41
CA PHE A 38 21.46 -6.44 12.51
C PHE A 38 21.24 -7.02 11.12
N LEU A 39 20.62 -6.25 10.25
CA LEU A 39 20.46 -6.60 8.83
C LEU A 39 21.40 -5.74 7.98
N THR A 40 22.10 -6.40 7.07
CA THR A 40 22.93 -5.74 6.07
C THR A 40 22.06 -5.14 4.97
N TRP A 41 22.36 -3.92 4.53
CA TRP A 41 21.57 -3.28 3.49
C TRP A 41 22.42 -2.43 2.55
N GLY A 42 21.91 -2.22 1.33
CA GLY A 42 22.54 -1.38 0.31
C GLY A 42 21.51 -0.59 -0.51
N VAL A 43 22.00 0.31 -1.36
CA VAL A 43 21.18 1.11 -2.28
C VAL A 43 21.48 0.75 -3.73
N ALA A 44 20.46 0.83 -4.58
CA ALA A 44 20.61 0.57 -6.00
C ALA A 44 19.87 1.56 -6.90
N GLY A 45 20.44 1.81 -8.08
CA GLY A 45 19.90 2.70 -9.08
C GLY A 45 20.86 2.93 -10.26
N ARG A 46 20.46 3.79 -11.20
CA ARG A 46 21.19 3.99 -12.47
C ARG A 46 22.44 4.87 -12.38
N SER A 47 22.60 5.65 -11.31
CA SER A 47 23.64 6.68 -11.22
C SER A 47 24.32 6.62 -9.85
N GLU A 48 25.57 6.15 -9.85
CA GLU A 48 26.39 6.06 -8.65
C GLU A 48 26.51 7.42 -7.95
N THR A 49 26.79 8.48 -8.71
CA THR A 49 26.91 9.84 -8.21
C THR A 49 25.66 10.29 -7.45
N LYS A 50 24.46 10.01 -7.99
CA LYS A 50 23.20 10.37 -7.31
C LYS A 50 22.95 9.52 -6.05
N LEU A 51 23.36 8.25 -6.07
CA LEU A 51 23.24 7.35 -4.92
C LEU A 51 24.17 7.81 -3.78
N ARG A 52 25.43 8.13 -4.09
CA ARG A 52 26.38 8.67 -3.09
C ARG A 52 25.94 10.03 -2.56
N ALA A 53 25.40 10.90 -3.43
CA ALA A 53 24.88 12.20 -3.01
C ALA A 53 23.71 12.07 -2.03
N VAL A 54 22.74 11.17 -2.29
CA VAL A 54 21.62 10.96 -1.36
C VAL A 54 22.08 10.32 -0.05
N LEU A 55 23.04 9.39 -0.07
CA LEU A 55 23.61 8.82 1.16
C LEU A 55 24.28 9.92 2.00
N SER A 56 25.07 10.81 1.38
CA SER A 56 25.68 11.95 2.08
C SER A 56 24.65 12.93 2.65
N GLU A 57 23.56 13.20 1.91
CA GLU A 57 22.43 14.02 2.39
C GLU A 57 21.77 13.37 3.61
N CYS A 58 21.45 12.08 3.54
CA CYS A 58 20.83 11.34 4.63
C CYS A 58 21.75 11.18 5.84
N GLN A 59 23.05 10.98 5.64
CA GLN A 59 24.05 10.89 6.71
C GLN A 59 24.03 12.14 7.60
N LYS A 60 23.91 13.34 7.01
CA LYS A 60 23.79 14.60 7.76
C LYS A 60 22.50 14.67 8.59
N GLN A 61 21.41 14.09 8.09
CA GLN A 61 20.11 14.09 8.79
C GLN A 61 20.02 13.03 9.89
N ILE A 62 20.68 11.89 9.69
CA ILE A 62 20.66 10.74 10.59
C ILE A 62 21.70 10.89 11.71
N GLY A 63 22.85 11.51 11.41
CA GLY A 63 23.96 11.64 12.35
C GLY A 63 24.73 10.33 12.56
N ASP A 64 24.70 9.42 11.59
CA ASP A 64 25.43 8.14 11.59
C ASP A 64 26.11 7.95 10.23
N ASP A 65 27.21 7.20 10.20
CA ASP A 65 28.01 7.03 8.99
C ASP A 65 27.31 6.10 7.99
N LEU A 66 27.12 6.60 6.77
CA LEU A 66 26.56 5.86 5.65
C LEU A 66 27.55 5.68 4.49
N SER A 67 28.81 6.07 4.68
CA SER A 67 29.83 6.04 3.63
C SER A 67 30.14 4.63 3.13
N GLU A 68 30.05 3.65 4.03
CA GLU A 68 30.27 2.22 3.77
C GLU A 68 29.03 1.47 3.26
N ILE A 69 27.89 2.15 3.10
CA ILE A 69 26.68 1.50 2.57
C ILE A 69 26.93 1.09 1.10
N PRO A 70 26.78 -0.21 0.75
CA PRO A 70 27.02 -0.67 -0.61
C PRO A 70 26.12 0.02 -1.64
N VAL A 71 26.74 0.47 -2.73
CA VAL A 71 26.08 1.12 -3.87
C VAL A 71 26.14 0.17 -5.06
N ILE A 72 24.96 -0.21 -5.58
CA ILE A 72 24.83 -1.16 -6.69
C ILE A 72 24.23 -0.45 -7.90
N ILE A 73 24.91 -0.55 -9.04
CA ILE A 73 24.40 0.03 -10.29
C ILE A 73 23.46 -0.95 -10.96
N ALA A 74 22.24 -0.51 -11.20
CA ALA A 74 21.20 -1.30 -11.84
C ALA A 74 20.32 -0.40 -12.70
N ASN A 75 20.07 -0.84 -13.95
CA ASN A 75 19.18 -0.17 -14.89
C ASN A 75 18.01 -1.08 -15.22
N ILE A 76 16.79 -0.55 -15.15
CA ILE A 76 15.57 -1.32 -15.43
C ILE A 76 15.49 -1.81 -16.88
N GLU A 77 16.17 -1.11 -17.79
CA GLU A 77 16.27 -1.47 -19.21
C GLU A 77 17.32 -2.56 -19.48
N ASP A 78 18.17 -2.88 -18.49
CA ASP A 78 19.20 -3.90 -18.60
C ASP A 78 18.90 -5.09 -17.67
N SER A 79 18.35 -6.15 -18.25
CA SER A 79 18.02 -7.38 -17.52
C SER A 79 19.22 -8.05 -16.84
N HIS A 80 20.44 -7.89 -17.38
CA HIS A 80 21.64 -8.46 -16.76
C HIS A 80 21.97 -7.72 -15.47
N SER A 81 21.95 -6.39 -15.49
CA SER A 81 22.15 -5.57 -14.28
C SER A 81 21.11 -5.87 -13.20
N LEU A 82 19.85 -6.10 -13.57
CA LEU A 82 18.79 -6.46 -12.61
C LEU A 82 19.05 -7.83 -11.97
N ARG A 83 19.46 -8.85 -12.74
CA ARG A 83 19.85 -10.16 -12.19
C ARG A 83 21.06 -10.05 -11.26
N GLN A 84 22.07 -9.28 -11.64
CA GLN A 84 23.25 -9.07 -10.79
C GLN A 84 22.90 -8.39 -9.46
N MET A 85 22.03 -7.37 -9.48
CA MET A 85 21.56 -6.70 -8.27
C MET A 85 20.72 -7.65 -7.40
N THR A 86 19.73 -8.31 -7.99
CA THR A 86 18.78 -9.17 -7.25
C THR A 86 19.45 -10.41 -6.64
N ALA A 87 20.50 -10.95 -7.27
CA ALA A 87 21.28 -12.08 -6.73
C ALA A 87 22.07 -11.74 -5.46
N GLN A 88 22.33 -10.45 -5.19
CA GLN A 88 23.13 -10.01 -4.04
C GLN A 88 22.33 -9.85 -2.74
N SER A 89 20.99 -9.83 -2.79
CA SER A 89 20.15 -9.65 -1.61
C SER A 89 19.15 -10.76 -1.37
N ARG A 90 18.59 -10.81 -0.15
CA ARG A 90 17.45 -11.68 0.18
C ARG A 90 16.11 -11.04 -0.22
N ILE A 91 16.02 -9.72 -0.13
CA ILE A 91 14.83 -8.95 -0.52
C ILE A 91 15.19 -7.63 -1.20
N ILE A 92 14.32 -7.20 -2.13
CA ILE A 92 14.36 -5.87 -2.75
C ILE A 92 13.20 -5.02 -2.24
N ILE A 93 13.49 -3.83 -1.73
CA ILE A 93 12.53 -2.75 -1.57
C ILE A 93 12.55 -1.94 -2.86
N ASN A 94 11.49 -2.01 -3.65
CA ASN A 94 11.37 -1.28 -4.91
C ASN A 94 10.61 0.03 -4.69
N CYS A 95 11.27 1.15 -4.95
CA CYS A 95 10.69 2.49 -4.99
C CYS A 95 10.81 3.13 -6.39
N CYS A 96 11.09 2.32 -7.43
CA CYS A 96 11.19 2.76 -8.81
C CYS A 96 9.84 2.64 -9.53
N GLY A 97 9.04 3.71 -9.46
CA GLY A 97 7.81 3.87 -10.24
C GLY A 97 7.98 4.77 -11.48
N PRO A 98 6.96 4.88 -12.35
CA PRO A 98 5.66 4.18 -12.30
C PRO A 98 5.76 2.67 -12.56
N TYR A 99 5.13 1.85 -11.71
CA TYR A 99 5.36 0.39 -11.68
C TYR A 99 4.80 -0.32 -12.90
N ARG A 100 3.79 0.26 -13.55
CA ARG A 100 3.27 -0.26 -14.82
C ARG A 100 4.35 -0.45 -15.88
N PHE A 101 5.30 0.49 -15.96
CA PHE A 101 6.34 0.49 -16.98
C PHE A 101 7.61 -0.20 -16.50
N TYR A 102 7.92 -0.05 -15.21
CA TYR A 102 9.23 -0.41 -14.67
C TYR A 102 9.19 -1.54 -13.64
N GLY A 103 8.02 -2.01 -13.20
CA GLY A 103 7.90 -3.01 -12.15
C GLY A 103 8.17 -4.43 -12.64
N GLU A 104 7.59 -4.84 -13.77
CA GLU A 104 7.65 -6.22 -14.25
C GLU A 104 9.07 -6.74 -14.52
N PRO A 105 10.01 -5.97 -15.13
CA PRO A 105 11.38 -6.43 -15.34
C PRO A 105 12.10 -6.81 -14.04
N LEU A 106 11.87 -6.05 -12.96
CA LEU A 106 12.45 -6.35 -11.65
C LEU A 106 11.82 -7.61 -11.04
N ILE A 107 10.49 -7.77 -11.12
CA ILE A 107 9.80 -8.97 -10.65
C ILE A 107 10.37 -10.23 -11.30
N LYS A 108 10.58 -10.19 -12.62
CA LYS A 108 11.18 -11.30 -13.35
C LYS A 108 12.58 -11.65 -12.82
N ALA A 109 13.44 -10.64 -12.66
CA ALA A 109 14.78 -10.85 -12.11
C ALA A 109 14.75 -11.45 -10.69
N CYS A 110 13.90 -10.91 -9.81
CA CYS A 110 13.70 -11.44 -8.46
C CYS A 110 13.27 -12.92 -8.46
N ILE A 111 12.36 -13.32 -9.35
CA ILE A 111 11.91 -14.71 -9.49
C ILE A 111 13.05 -15.61 -9.98
N GLU A 112 13.81 -15.15 -10.97
CA GLU A 112 14.96 -15.86 -11.53
C GLU A 112 16.03 -16.11 -10.47
N THR A 113 16.31 -15.13 -9.62
CA THR A 113 17.38 -15.18 -8.61
C THR A 113 16.92 -15.67 -7.24
N GLY A 114 15.65 -15.99 -7.02
CA GLY A 114 15.18 -16.44 -5.70
C GLY A 114 15.09 -15.34 -4.64
N THR A 115 14.79 -14.10 -5.04
CA THR A 115 14.84 -12.91 -4.19
C THR A 115 13.42 -12.39 -3.92
N HIS A 116 13.07 -12.14 -2.66
CA HIS A 116 11.78 -11.56 -2.31
C HIS A 116 11.68 -10.10 -2.78
N GLN A 117 10.48 -9.56 -2.87
CA GLN A 117 10.29 -8.17 -3.25
C GLN A 117 9.08 -7.53 -2.57
N VAL A 118 9.25 -6.27 -2.18
CA VAL A 118 8.16 -5.38 -1.76
C VAL A 118 8.20 -4.06 -2.52
N ASP A 119 7.05 -3.43 -2.73
CA ASP A 119 6.95 -2.09 -3.32
C ASP A 119 5.85 -1.25 -2.68
N VAL A 120 5.73 -0.01 -3.13
CA VAL A 120 4.68 0.94 -2.75
C VAL A 120 3.73 1.24 -3.92
N ALA A 121 3.50 0.26 -4.81
CA ALA A 121 2.63 0.45 -5.96
C ALA A 121 1.19 0.80 -5.56
N GLY A 122 0.58 1.71 -6.31
CA GLY A 122 -0.81 2.16 -6.12
C GLY A 122 -1.71 1.84 -7.33
N GLU A 123 -1.21 1.04 -8.29
CA GLU A 123 -1.88 0.78 -9.55
C GLU A 123 -2.50 -0.64 -9.57
N PRO A 124 -3.84 -0.79 -9.39
CA PRO A 124 -4.50 -2.10 -9.42
C PRO A 124 -4.20 -2.95 -10.65
N GLN A 125 -4.11 -2.30 -11.82
CA GLN A 125 -3.79 -3.00 -13.07
C GLN A 125 -2.41 -3.67 -13.00
N TYR A 126 -1.39 -2.98 -12.49
CA TYR A 126 -0.05 -3.54 -12.36
C TYR A 126 -0.07 -4.72 -11.38
N MET A 127 -0.59 -4.49 -10.18
CA MET A 127 -0.59 -5.51 -9.13
C MET A 127 -1.34 -6.78 -9.51
N GLU A 128 -2.55 -6.63 -10.08
CA GLU A 128 -3.37 -7.77 -10.50
C GLU A 128 -2.74 -8.47 -11.71
N ASN A 129 -2.09 -7.75 -12.63
CA ASN A 129 -1.35 -8.35 -13.73
C ASN A 129 -0.12 -9.15 -13.24
N ILE A 130 0.63 -8.62 -12.27
CA ILE A 130 1.74 -9.36 -11.65
C ILE A 130 1.23 -10.61 -10.95
N GLN A 131 0.10 -10.52 -10.22
CA GLN A 131 -0.53 -11.71 -9.62
C GLN A 131 -0.92 -12.74 -10.68
N LEU A 132 -1.57 -12.31 -11.76
CA LEU A 132 -2.03 -13.20 -12.82
C LEU A 132 -0.86 -13.93 -13.51
N LYS A 133 0.25 -13.24 -13.75
CA LYS A 133 1.42 -13.79 -14.46
C LYS A 133 2.32 -14.63 -13.55
N TYR A 134 2.55 -14.16 -12.32
CA TYR A 134 3.68 -14.62 -11.50
C TYR A 134 3.32 -15.32 -10.20
N HIS A 135 2.05 -15.33 -9.76
CA HIS A 135 1.68 -15.94 -8.47
C HIS A 135 2.13 -17.41 -8.36
N LYS A 136 1.84 -18.23 -9.39
CA LYS A 136 2.18 -19.66 -9.38
C LYS A 136 3.70 -19.91 -9.34
N VAL A 137 4.46 -19.27 -10.23
CA VAL A 137 5.92 -19.47 -10.29
C VAL A 137 6.63 -18.92 -9.06
N ALA A 138 6.13 -17.82 -8.46
CA ALA A 138 6.64 -17.31 -7.20
C ALA A 138 6.37 -18.30 -6.05
N GLN A 139 5.20 -18.94 -6.04
CA GLN A 139 4.85 -19.98 -5.08
C GLN A 139 5.66 -21.28 -5.26
N GLU A 140 5.97 -21.67 -6.50
CA GLU A 140 6.82 -22.84 -6.75
C GLU A 140 8.26 -22.61 -6.29
N ARG A 141 8.70 -21.34 -6.23
CA ARG A 141 10.07 -20.96 -5.87
C ARG A 141 10.24 -20.48 -4.43
N GLY A 142 9.18 -20.41 -3.61
CA GLY A 142 9.32 -19.89 -2.25
C GLY A 142 9.50 -18.37 -2.16
N ILE A 143 9.15 -17.62 -3.21
CA ILE A 143 9.44 -16.19 -3.32
C ILE A 143 8.19 -15.37 -3.01
N TYR A 144 8.34 -14.32 -2.22
CA TYR A 144 7.24 -13.44 -1.82
C TYR A 144 7.37 -12.14 -2.59
N ILE A 145 6.30 -11.78 -3.30
CA ILE A 145 6.14 -10.51 -3.98
C ILE A 145 4.93 -9.84 -3.34
N VAL A 146 5.17 -8.73 -2.62
CA VAL A 146 4.10 -8.02 -1.90
C VAL A 146 4.05 -6.56 -2.32
N SER A 147 3.02 -6.21 -3.07
CA SER A 147 2.81 -4.84 -3.56
C SER A 147 1.94 -4.02 -2.62
N SER A 148 1.98 -2.69 -2.78
CA SER A 148 1.22 -1.72 -1.97
C SER A 148 1.58 -1.69 -0.48
N CYS A 149 2.84 -1.91 -0.15
CA CYS A 149 3.37 -1.81 1.20
C CYS A 149 3.61 -0.35 1.66
N GLY A 150 2.84 0.61 1.14
CA GLY A 150 2.90 2.03 1.51
C GLY A 150 1.65 2.52 2.23
N PHE A 151 1.59 3.81 2.55
CA PHE A 151 0.42 4.42 3.20
C PHE A 151 -0.87 4.30 2.38
N ASP A 152 -0.76 4.30 1.05
CA ASP A 152 -1.90 4.20 0.14
C ASP A 152 -2.62 2.84 0.22
N SER A 153 -2.18 1.88 1.05
CA SER A 153 -2.96 0.66 1.28
C SER A 153 -2.72 -0.04 2.62
N ILE A 154 -1.51 0.01 3.22
CA ILE A 154 -1.25 -0.73 4.47
C ILE A 154 -2.22 -0.36 5.61
N PRO A 155 -2.46 0.92 5.92
CA PRO A 155 -3.40 1.30 6.97
C PRO A 155 -4.81 0.78 6.68
N ALA A 156 -5.29 0.88 5.44
CA ALA A 156 -6.63 0.42 5.08
C ALA A 156 -6.75 -1.11 5.10
N ASP A 157 -5.80 -1.81 4.49
CA ASP A 157 -5.82 -3.26 4.32
C ASP A 157 -5.54 -4.01 5.63
N LEU A 158 -4.46 -3.67 6.34
CA LEU A 158 -4.19 -4.23 7.67
C LEU A 158 -5.18 -3.73 8.71
N GLY A 159 -5.81 -2.58 8.51
CA GLY A 159 -6.90 -2.11 9.35
C GLY A 159 -8.14 -3.00 9.28
N VAL A 160 -8.48 -3.53 8.10
CA VAL A 160 -9.55 -4.55 7.97
C VAL A 160 -9.17 -5.82 8.70
N VAL A 161 -7.92 -6.31 8.55
CA VAL A 161 -7.42 -7.48 9.28
C VAL A 161 -7.48 -7.26 10.78
N PHE A 162 -7.02 -6.10 11.25
CA PHE A 162 -7.06 -5.71 12.65
C PHE A 162 -8.50 -5.67 13.20
N MET A 163 -9.44 -5.11 12.42
CA MET A 163 -10.86 -5.13 12.77
C MET A 163 -11.39 -6.56 12.87
N GLN A 164 -11.09 -7.44 11.90
CA GLN A 164 -11.52 -8.85 11.94
C GLN A 164 -10.99 -9.58 13.18
N LYS A 165 -9.70 -9.45 13.49
CA LYS A 165 -9.06 -10.10 14.66
C LYS A 165 -9.70 -9.72 15.99
N ASN A 166 -10.17 -8.48 16.10
CA ASN A 166 -10.70 -7.94 17.35
C ASN A 166 -12.24 -7.90 17.39
N PHE A 167 -12.91 -8.28 16.31
CA PHE A 167 -14.36 -8.35 16.28
C PHE A 167 -14.83 -9.68 16.87
N LYS A 168 -15.27 -9.69 18.14
CA LYS A 168 -15.85 -10.89 18.76
C LYS A 168 -17.17 -11.25 18.07
N GLY A 169 -17.15 -12.24 17.17
CA GLY A 169 -18.27 -12.67 16.35
C GLY A 169 -17.89 -12.73 14.85
N ILE A 170 -18.83 -12.49 13.94
CA ILE A 170 -18.55 -12.44 12.50
C ILE A 170 -18.68 -11.00 12.00
N LEU A 171 -17.62 -10.45 11.42
CA LEU A 171 -17.65 -9.13 10.79
C LEU A 171 -18.24 -9.21 9.38
N ASN A 172 -19.31 -8.45 9.10
CA ASN A 172 -19.98 -8.45 7.80
C ASN A 172 -19.33 -7.46 6.82
N SER A 173 -19.13 -6.24 7.30
CA SER A 173 -18.85 -5.08 6.46
C SER A 173 -18.14 -3.98 7.22
N ILE A 174 -17.29 -3.23 6.53
CA ILE A 174 -16.61 -2.04 7.03
C ILE A 174 -16.86 -0.86 6.08
N GLU A 175 -17.14 0.31 6.65
CA GLU A 175 -17.00 1.59 5.95
C GLU A 175 -15.77 2.30 6.51
N THR A 176 -14.83 2.70 5.65
CA THR A 176 -13.64 3.47 6.06
C THR A 176 -13.81 4.95 5.77
N TYR A 177 -13.28 5.79 6.65
CA TYR A 177 -13.31 7.24 6.52
C TYR A 177 -11.92 7.81 6.76
N LEU A 178 -11.22 8.21 5.69
CA LEU A 178 -9.94 8.87 5.77
C LEU A 178 -10.14 10.37 6.02
N HIS A 179 -9.62 10.85 7.13
CA HIS A 179 -9.55 12.27 7.45
C HIS A 179 -8.10 12.69 7.52
N MET A 180 -7.73 13.72 6.76
CA MET A 180 -6.39 14.31 6.78
C MET A 180 -6.48 15.75 7.25
N THR A 181 -5.59 16.14 8.17
CA THR A 181 -5.51 17.48 8.72
C THR A 181 -4.07 17.94 8.74
N SER A 182 -3.80 19.14 8.25
CA SER A 182 -2.49 19.77 8.32
C SER A 182 -2.60 21.03 9.17
N GLU A 183 -2.11 20.97 10.41
CA GLU A 183 -2.20 22.11 11.34
C GLU A 183 -1.29 23.26 10.86
N GLY A 184 -1.85 24.47 10.75
CA GLY A 184 -1.09 25.68 10.37
C GLY A 184 -0.62 25.75 8.91
N VAL A 185 -0.87 24.71 8.10
CA VAL A 185 -0.51 24.68 6.68
C VAL A 185 -1.71 25.12 5.85
N LYS A 186 -1.67 26.35 5.32
CA LYS A 186 -2.74 26.89 4.46
C LYS A 186 -2.53 26.60 2.97
N THR A 187 -1.28 26.46 2.52
CA THR A 187 -0.90 26.33 1.11
C THR A 187 0.37 25.48 0.95
N GLY A 188 0.46 24.72 -0.16
CA GLY A 188 1.65 23.94 -0.52
C GLY A 188 1.32 22.57 -1.13
N PRO A 189 2.28 21.93 -1.84
CA PRO A 189 2.09 20.60 -2.38
C PRO A 189 1.88 19.59 -1.26
N HIS A 190 0.90 18.70 -1.45
CA HIS A 190 0.65 17.57 -0.54
C HIS A 190 1.28 16.29 -1.08
N PHE A 191 1.39 16.18 -2.41
CA PHE A 191 1.92 15.01 -3.10
C PHE A 191 2.91 15.42 -4.20
N ASN A 192 3.80 14.48 -4.58
CA ASN A 192 4.79 14.72 -5.63
C ASN A 192 4.27 14.32 -7.03
N TYR A 193 5.07 14.67 -8.04
CA TYR A 193 4.79 14.40 -9.44
C TYR A 193 4.72 12.90 -9.79
N ALA A 194 5.49 12.02 -9.14
CA ALA A 194 5.44 10.59 -9.42
C ALA A 194 4.07 9.99 -9.06
N THR A 195 3.45 10.45 -7.96
CA THR A 195 2.06 10.10 -7.62
C THR A 195 1.09 10.59 -8.68
N TRP A 196 1.27 11.83 -9.17
CA TRP A 196 0.44 12.39 -10.24
C TRP A 196 0.55 11.60 -11.54
N GLU A 197 1.77 11.26 -11.95
CA GLU A 197 2.05 10.47 -13.15
C GLU A 197 1.39 9.08 -13.07
N ALA A 198 1.50 8.40 -11.93
CA ALA A 198 0.82 7.13 -11.68
C ALA A 198 -0.71 7.27 -11.81
N LEU A 199 -1.30 8.33 -11.26
CA LEU A 199 -2.73 8.60 -11.38
C LEU A 199 -3.16 8.80 -12.84
N VAL A 200 -2.42 9.60 -13.62
CA VAL A 200 -2.74 9.86 -15.04
C VAL A 200 -2.76 8.57 -15.85
N HIS A 201 -1.80 7.68 -15.61
CA HIS A 201 -1.70 6.41 -16.31
C HIS A 201 -2.66 5.32 -15.81
N SER A 202 -3.25 5.48 -14.62
CA SER A 202 -4.22 4.51 -14.07
C SER A 202 -5.55 4.52 -14.85
N ILE A 203 -6.08 5.71 -15.19
CA ILE A 203 -7.37 5.86 -15.88
C ILE A 203 -7.33 5.32 -17.31
N ALA A 204 -6.22 5.55 -18.02
CA ALA A 204 -6.09 5.19 -19.44
C ALA A 204 -6.36 3.70 -19.71
N ASN A 205 -6.19 2.86 -18.69
CA ASN A 205 -6.16 1.41 -18.86
C ASN A 205 -7.18 0.67 -17.99
N ALA A 206 -8.22 1.36 -17.52
CA ALA A 206 -9.28 0.75 -16.71
C ALA A 206 -9.96 -0.47 -17.41
N LYS A 207 -9.97 -0.50 -18.75
CA LYS A 207 -10.51 -1.62 -19.53
C LYS A 207 -9.67 -2.90 -19.38
N GLU A 208 -8.35 -2.79 -19.30
CA GLU A 208 -7.47 -3.95 -19.10
C GLU A 208 -7.73 -4.64 -17.77
N LEU A 209 -8.03 -3.85 -16.73
CA LEU A 209 -8.32 -4.36 -15.39
C LEU A 209 -9.54 -5.30 -15.40
N VAL A 210 -10.56 -5.01 -16.21
CA VAL A 210 -11.73 -5.90 -16.37
C VAL A 210 -11.32 -7.27 -16.92
N HIS A 211 -10.43 -7.29 -17.92
CA HIS A 211 -9.93 -8.54 -18.52
C HIS A 211 -9.07 -9.34 -17.54
N ILE A 212 -8.17 -8.67 -16.81
CA ILE A 212 -7.32 -9.30 -15.79
C ILE A 212 -8.19 -9.95 -14.71
N ARG A 213 -9.20 -9.24 -14.20
CA ARG A 213 -10.12 -9.75 -13.16
C ARG A 213 -10.93 -10.95 -13.60
N ARG A 214 -11.39 -10.99 -14.85
CA ARG A 214 -12.08 -12.16 -15.41
C ARG A 214 -11.19 -13.40 -15.41
N LYS A 215 -9.89 -13.24 -15.66
CA LYS A 215 -8.93 -14.36 -15.64
C LYS A 215 -8.54 -14.79 -14.23
N LEU A 216 -8.32 -13.82 -13.32
CA LEU A 216 -7.95 -14.09 -11.93
C LEU A 216 -9.09 -14.71 -11.11
N TYR A 217 -10.32 -14.24 -11.32
CA TYR A 217 -11.45 -14.53 -10.45
C TYR A 217 -12.50 -15.38 -11.16
N GLN A 218 -12.07 -16.53 -11.69
CA GLN A 218 -12.96 -17.48 -12.38
C GLN A 218 -14.07 -17.97 -11.45
N THR A 219 -13.72 -18.23 -10.19
CA THR A 219 -14.69 -18.55 -9.14
C THR A 219 -15.10 -17.26 -8.41
N PRO A 220 -16.39 -16.86 -8.46
CA PRO A 220 -16.86 -15.69 -7.75
C PRO A 220 -16.85 -15.95 -6.23
N LEU A 221 -16.63 -14.89 -5.45
CA LEU A 221 -16.90 -14.93 -4.00
C LEU A 221 -18.40 -15.17 -3.77
N PRO A 222 -18.80 -15.74 -2.61
CA PRO A 222 -20.20 -15.95 -2.28
C PRO A 222 -20.99 -14.63 -2.34
N LYS A 223 -22.27 -14.72 -2.71
CA LYS A 223 -23.16 -13.54 -2.71
C LYS A 223 -23.35 -13.07 -1.28
N PHE A 224 -22.99 -11.82 -0.98
CA PHE A 224 -23.06 -11.30 0.37
C PHE A 224 -24.50 -11.09 0.86
N LYS A 225 -24.81 -11.63 2.04
CA LYS A 225 -26.05 -11.43 2.77
C LYS A 225 -25.72 -11.05 4.23
N PRO A 226 -26.13 -9.85 4.71
CA PRO A 226 -26.64 -8.73 3.93
C PRO A 226 -25.56 -8.02 3.12
N GLN A 227 -25.96 -7.34 2.05
CA GLN A 227 -25.05 -6.57 1.20
C GLN A 227 -24.78 -5.18 1.79
N LEU A 228 -23.51 -4.76 1.78
CA LEU A 228 -23.11 -3.38 2.07
C LEU A 228 -23.50 -2.48 0.90
N LYS A 229 -24.43 -1.55 1.14
CA LYS A 229 -24.83 -0.53 0.16
C LYS A 229 -23.86 0.64 0.19
N ALA A 230 -23.46 1.14 -0.97
CA ALA A 230 -22.68 2.37 -1.05
C ALA A 230 -23.55 3.57 -0.62
N LYS A 231 -23.00 4.46 0.18
CA LYS A 231 -23.58 5.78 0.46
C LYS A 231 -23.68 6.64 -0.80
N PRO A 232 -24.57 7.65 -0.82
CA PRO A 232 -24.59 8.67 -1.87
C PRO A 232 -23.20 9.33 -2.05
N PRO A 233 -22.86 9.82 -3.25
CA PRO A 233 -21.51 10.33 -3.54
C PRO A 233 -21.07 11.54 -2.71
N VAL A 234 -22.01 12.30 -2.14
CA VAL A 234 -21.74 13.43 -1.26
C VAL A 234 -22.75 13.38 -0.12
N GLN A 235 -22.27 13.29 1.12
CA GLN A 235 -23.12 13.30 2.32
C GLN A 235 -22.42 14.04 3.46
N LYS A 236 -23.15 14.72 4.34
CA LYS A 236 -22.56 15.25 5.58
C LYS A 236 -22.08 14.12 6.49
N THR A 237 -21.00 14.36 7.23
CA THR A 237 -20.54 13.41 8.27
C THR A 237 -21.62 13.26 9.35
N HIS A 238 -21.63 12.11 10.03
CA HIS A 238 -22.56 11.87 11.16
C HIS A 238 -22.35 12.85 12.33
N THR A 239 -21.18 13.49 12.42
CA THR A 239 -20.85 14.50 13.44
C THR A 239 -21.17 15.93 13.01
N GLY A 240 -21.61 16.16 11.77
CA GLY A 240 -21.92 17.49 11.21
C GLY A 240 -20.71 18.32 10.75
N ASN A 241 -19.49 17.95 11.18
CA ASN A 241 -18.24 18.60 10.78
C ASN A 241 -17.66 17.92 9.54
N GLY A 242 -18.03 18.40 8.35
CA GLY A 242 -17.48 17.97 7.06
C GLY A 242 -18.41 17.13 6.19
N TRP A 243 -17.86 16.67 5.06
CA TRP A 243 -18.53 15.94 4.00
C TRP A 243 -17.78 14.66 3.67
N ILE A 244 -18.51 13.62 3.34
CA ILE A 244 -18.03 12.30 2.95
C ILE A 244 -18.14 12.22 1.43
N ILE A 245 -17.04 11.85 0.77
CA ILE A 245 -16.98 11.54 -0.66
C ILE A 245 -16.34 10.16 -0.86
N PRO A 246 -16.67 9.40 -1.92
CA PRO A 246 -15.99 8.16 -2.25
C PRO A 246 -14.48 8.38 -2.42
N PHE A 247 -13.69 7.48 -1.82
CA PHE A 247 -12.25 7.43 -2.05
C PHE A 247 -11.95 6.54 -3.26
N PHE A 248 -11.28 7.08 -4.27
CA PHE A 248 -11.02 6.42 -5.55
C PHE A 248 -9.59 5.84 -5.68
N GLY A 249 -8.91 5.58 -4.56
CA GLY A 249 -7.58 4.96 -4.53
C GLY A 249 -7.59 3.44 -4.69
N ALA A 250 -6.42 2.82 -4.44
CA ALA A 250 -6.23 1.37 -4.60
C ALA A 250 -6.85 0.53 -3.48
N ASP A 251 -7.12 1.13 -2.30
CA ASP A 251 -7.58 0.47 -1.07
C ASP A 251 -8.60 -0.64 -1.32
N ARG A 252 -9.73 -0.30 -1.96
CA ARG A 252 -10.82 -1.26 -2.16
C ARG A 252 -10.39 -2.45 -3.01
N SER A 253 -9.49 -2.24 -3.97
CA SER A 253 -8.92 -3.29 -4.81
C SER A 253 -8.00 -4.20 -4.02
N VAL A 254 -7.14 -3.61 -3.19
CA VAL A 254 -6.18 -4.32 -2.35
C VAL A 254 -6.92 -5.12 -1.27
N ILE A 255 -7.84 -4.49 -0.55
CA ILE A 255 -8.69 -5.14 0.45
C ILE A 255 -9.49 -6.29 -0.16
N TYR A 256 -10.10 -6.10 -1.34
CA TYR A 256 -10.83 -7.16 -2.01
C TYR A 256 -9.95 -8.40 -2.27
N ARG A 257 -8.71 -8.18 -2.72
CA ARG A 257 -7.73 -9.26 -2.94
C ARG A 257 -7.32 -9.94 -1.64
N THR A 258 -7.10 -9.18 -0.56
CA THR A 258 -6.86 -9.73 0.78
C THR A 258 -8.02 -10.61 1.23
N GLN A 259 -9.25 -10.10 1.17
CA GLN A 259 -10.43 -10.83 1.63
C GLN A 259 -10.72 -12.07 0.80
N ARG A 260 -10.43 -12.04 -0.51
CA ARG A 260 -10.47 -13.23 -1.36
C ARG A 260 -9.45 -14.27 -0.93
N HIS A 261 -8.18 -13.86 -0.74
CA HIS A 261 -7.14 -14.78 -0.29
C HIS A 261 -7.55 -15.45 1.03
N LEU A 262 -7.96 -14.68 2.03
CA LEU A 262 -8.37 -15.21 3.33
C LEU A 262 -9.60 -16.14 3.25
N TYR A 263 -10.51 -15.92 2.30
CA TYR A 263 -11.62 -16.85 2.05
C TYR A 263 -11.15 -18.18 1.45
N GLU A 264 -10.20 -18.12 0.52
CA GLU A 264 -9.67 -19.29 -0.20
C GLU A 264 -8.68 -20.10 0.64
N SER A 265 -7.86 -19.45 1.48
CA SER A 265 -6.78 -20.10 2.24
C SER A 265 -7.11 -20.37 3.70
N GLU A 266 -7.92 -19.51 4.34
CA GLU A 266 -8.21 -19.58 5.78
C GLU A 266 -9.66 -19.90 6.10
N ASP A 267 -10.46 -20.20 5.07
CA ASP A 267 -11.88 -20.51 5.18
C ASP A 267 -12.70 -19.36 5.82
N LEU A 268 -12.18 -18.12 5.88
CA LEU A 268 -12.83 -16.98 6.54
C LEU A 268 -13.92 -16.33 5.67
N ARG A 269 -15.01 -15.86 6.28
CA ARG A 269 -16.01 -15.05 5.56
C ARG A 269 -15.37 -13.73 5.07
N PRO A 270 -15.45 -13.37 3.77
CA PRO A 270 -14.89 -12.12 3.29
C PRO A 270 -15.66 -10.90 3.84
N VAL A 271 -14.95 -9.87 4.28
CA VAL A 271 -15.55 -8.60 4.73
C VAL A 271 -15.80 -7.68 3.54
N GLN A 272 -17.00 -7.12 3.47
CA GLN A 272 -17.35 -6.11 2.45
C GLN A 272 -16.80 -4.75 2.85
N VAL A 273 -16.18 -4.01 1.94
CA VAL A 273 -15.62 -2.68 2.27
C VAL A 273 -16.07 -1.60 1.29
N GLN A 274 -16.43 -0.45 1.85
CA GLN A 274 -16.55 0.82 1.13
C GLN A 274 -15.60 1.85 1.76
N THR A 275 -14.95 2.63 0.91
CA THR A 275 -13.90 3.56 1.30
C THR A 275 -14.30 4.99 0.98
N TYR A 276 -14.15 5.87 1.97
CA TYR A 276 -14.54 7.26 1.87
C TYR A 276 -13.43 8.19 2.38
N GLU A 277 -13.44 9.41 1.88
CA GLU A 277 -12.64 10.51 2.40
C GLU A 277 -13.55 11.57 3.04
N VAL A 278 -13.08 12.17 4.13
CA VAL A 278 -13.76 13.26 4.83
C VAL A 278 -13.10 14.58 4.45
N VAL A 279 -13.89 15.50 3.91
CA VAL A 279 -13.46 16.85 3.54
C VAL A 279 -14.20 17.91 4.34
N ASN A 280 -13.49 18.96 4.75
CA ASN A 280 -14.02 19.90 5.74
C ASN A 280 -14.98 20.95 5.15
N SER A 281 -15.10 21.06 3.82
CA SER A 281 -15.90 22.11 3.17
C SER A 281 -16.61 21.60 1.91
N LEU A 282 -17.86 22.05 1.73
CA LEU A 282 -18.65 21.79 0.52
C LEU A 282 -17.99 22.42 -0.71
N PHE A 283 -17.33 23.57 -0.55
CA PHE A 283 -16.56 24.19 -1.63
C PHE A 283 -15.43 23.27 -2.10
N THR A 284 -14.72 22.62 -1.17
CA THR A 284 -13.68 21.64 -1.50
C THR A 284 -14.27 20.41 -2.20
N VAL A 285 -15.47 19.96 -1.82
CA VAL A 285 -16.19 18.90 -2.55
C VAL A 285 -16.42 19.31 -4.00
N ILE A 286 -17.01 20.49 -4.22
CA ILE A 286 -17.34 21.00 -5.57
C ILE A 286 -16.07 21.10 -6.42
N ALA A 287 -15.00 21.70 -5.86
CA ALA A 287 -13.72 21.81 -6.54
C ALA A 287 -13.17 20.43 -6.92
N ARG A 288 -13.19 19.44 -6.01
CA ARG A 288 -12.69 18.09 -6.28
C ARG A 288 -13.51 17.36 -7.33
N VAL A 289 -14.84 17.50 -7.31
CA VAL A 289 -15.72 16.93 -8.35
C VAL A 289 -15.40 17.55 -9.71
N PHE A 290 -15.21 18.86 -9.76
CA PHE A 290 -14.82 19.57 -10.99
C PHE A 290 -13.47 19.11 -11.53
N TYR A 291 -12.41 19.19 -10.71
CA TYR A 291 -11.05 18.78 -11.12
C TYR A 291 -10.98 17.28 -11.43
N GLY A 292 -11.68 16.43 -10.67
CA GLY A 292 -11.76 15.00 -10.93
C GLY A 292 -12.45 14.67 -12.26
N SER A 293 -13.54 15.38 -12.60
CA SER A 293 -14.23 15.22 -13.88
C SER A 293 -13.37 15.69 -15.06
N LEU A 294 -12.71 16.84 -14.90
CA LEU A 294 -11.76 17.36 -15.88
C LEU A 294 -10.60 16.39 -16.10
N PHE A 295 -10.00 15.89 -15.02
CA PHE A 295 -8.94 14.90 -15.05
C PHE A 295 -9.37 13.63 -15.78
N GLN A 296 -10.53 13.06 -15.42
CA GLN A 296 -11.04 11.84 -16.03
C GLN A 296 -11.34 12.02 -17.53
N SER A 297 -11.79 13.21 -17.95
CA SER A 297 -12.01 13.51 -19.37
C SER A 297 -10.69 13.55 -20.14
N LEU A 298 -9.69 14.29 -19.62
CA LEU A 298 -8.39 14.46 -20.26
C LEU A 298 -7.57 13.16 -20.28
N ALA A 299 -7.57 12.39 -19.19
CA ALA A 299 -6.75 11.19 -19.06
C ALA A 299 -7.10 10.07 -20.06
N LYS A 300 -8.30 10.11 -20.66
CA LYS A 300 -8.73 9.15 -21.70
C LYS A 300 -7.92 9.26 -22.98
N TYR A 301 -7.51 10.47 -23.37
CA TYR A 301 -6.85 10.73 -24.65
C TYR A 301 -5.36 10.99 -24.45
N LYS A 302 -4.53 10.61 -25.44
CA LYS A 302 -3.07 10.81 -25.35
C LYS A 302 -2.71 12.28 -25.15
N CYS A 303 -3.24 13.17 -25.99
CA CYS A 303 -3.01 14.62 -25.88
C CYS A 303 -3.45 15.19 -24.53
N GLY A 304 -4.56 14.69 -23.96
CA GLY A 304 -5.03 15.10 -22.64
C GLY A 304 -4.09 14.62 -21.52
N ARG A 305 -3.57 13.39 -21.61
CA ARG A 305 -2.52 12.90 -20.69
C ARG A 305 -1.26 13.73 -20.79
N ASP A 306 -0.79 14.03 -22.00
CA ASP A 306 0.40 14.85 -22.21
C ASP A 306 0.23 16.23 -21.56
N LEU A 307 -0.97 16.82 -21.64
CA LEU A 307 -1.31 18.08 -20.98
C LEU A 307 -1.31 17.98 -19.44
N LEU A 308 -1.94 16.93 -18.89
CA LEU A 308 -1.96 16.66 -17.45
C LEU A 308 -0.53 16.48 -16.89
N LEU A 309 0.33 15.73 -17.60
CA LEU A 309 1.72 15.50 -17.21
C LEU A 309 2.59 16.75 -17.35
N LYS A 310 2.34 17.57 -18.38
CA LYS A 310 3.10 18.82 -18.59
C LYS A 310 2.80 19.85 -17.50
N TYR A 311 1.53 20.01 -17.12
CA TYR A 311 1.05 21.07 -16.21
C TYR A 311 0.38 20.54 -14.93
N PRO A 312 1.09 19.74 -14.09
CA PRO A 312 0.49 19.10 -12.91
C PRO A 312 -0.05 20.11 -11.89
N VAL A 313 0.61 21.26 -11.74
CA VAL A 313 0.20 22.32 -10.80
C VAL A 313 -1.16 22.90 -11.18
N LEU A 314 -1.37 23.17 -12.48
CA LEU A 314 -2.62 23.73 -13.00
C LEU A 314 -3.78 22.73 -12.84
N PHE A 315 -3.57 21.48 -13.27
CA PHE A 315 -4.63 20.47 -13.27
C PHE A 315 -4.89 19.83 -11.91
N SER A 316 -4.13 20.19 -10.88
CA SER A 316 -4.34 19.75 -9.50
C SER A 316 -4.58 20.87 -8.49
N ALA A 317 -4.72 22.12 -8.95
CA ALA A 317 -4.80 23.30 -8.08
C ALA A 317 -3.65 23.38 -7.06
N GLY A 318 -2.44 23.00 -7.47
CA GLY A 318 -1.24 23.01 -6.62
C GLY A 318 -1.09 21.82 -5.66
N THR A 319 -2.04 20.87 -5.65
CA THR A 319 -1.97 19.66 -4.81
C THR A 319 -0.77 18.78 -5.15
N PHE A 320 -0.48 18.64 -6.45
CA PHE A 320 0.65 17.86 -6.97
C PHE A 320 1.68 18.78 -7.64
N THR A 321 2.94 18.63 -7.25
CA THR A 321 4.04 19.39 -7.86
C THR A 321 5.29 18.53 -8.05
N ARG A 322 6.29 19.03 -8.79
CA ARG A 322 7.61 18.39 -8.91
C ARG A 322 8.49 18.60 -7.66
N ARG A 323 8.05 19.42 -6.71
CA ARG A 323 8.72 19.62 -5.42
C ARG A 323 8.08 18.70 -4.38
N THR A 324 8.88 18.18 -3.47
CA THR A 324 8.36 17.50 -2.28
C THR A 324 7.70 18.50 -1.34
N PRO A 325 6.69 18.07 -0.56
CA PRO A 325 6.21 18.83 0.58
C PRO A 325 7.38 19.15 1.53
N SER A 326 7.34 20.31 2.19
CA SER A 326 8.37 20.66 3.17
C SER A 326 8.31 19.73 4.38
N GLU A 327 9.42 19.57 5.09
CA GLU A 327 9.45 18.79 6.34
C GLU A 327 8.43 19.26 7.35
N GLU A 328 8.18 20.57 7.42
CA GLU A 328 7.18 21.14 8.30
C GLU A 328 5.77 20.67 7.93
N VAL A 329 5.43 20.70 6.63
CA VAL A 329 4.12 20.21 6.15
C VAL A 329 3.96 18.73 6.46
N MET A 330 4.99 17.92 6.23
CA MET A 330 4.94 16.48 6.51
C MET A 330 4.75 16.21 8.01
N LYS A 331 5.54 16.84 8.88
CA LYS A 331 5.46 16.67 10.35
C LYS A 331 4.13 17.14 10.94
N LYS A 332 3.51 18.18 10.37
CA LYS A 332 2.21 18.73 10.83
C LYS A 332 1.00 18.08 10.16
N THR A 333 1.20 17.21 9.19
CA THR A 333 0.11 16.48 8.54
C THR A 333 -0.19 15.20 9.31
N LYS A 334 -1.39 15.14 9.86
CA LYS A 334 -1.95 13.99 10.56
C LYS A 334 -3.03 13.33 9.70
N PHE A 335 -3.13 12.02 9.81
CA PHE A 335 -4.28 11.28 9.29
C PHE A 335 -5.00 10.53 10.41
N CYS A 336 -6.30 10.33 10.20
CA CYS A 336 -7.14 9.43 10.96
C CYS A 336 -7.97 8.62 9.97
N LEU A 337 -7.73 7.31 9.92
CA LEU A 337 -8.55 6.36 9.19
C LEU A 337 -9.50 5.69 10.18
N THR A 338 -10.77 6.03 10.09
CA THR A 338 -11.83 5.45 10.93
C THR A 338 -12.44 4.24 10.22
N PHE A 339 -12.68 3.15 10.95
CA PHE A 339 -13.28 1.91 10.46
C PHE A 339 -14.61 1.69 11.19
N GLN A 340 -15.74 1.82 10.50
CA GLN A 340 -17.03 1.45 11.07
C GLN A 340 -17.38 0.03 10.63
N GLY A 341 -17.15 -0.94 11.52
CA GLY A 341 -17.45 -2.35 11.30
C GLY A 341 -18.84 -2.71 11.80
N ASN A 342 -19.64 -3.36 10.95
CA ASN A 342 -20.94 -3.94 11.32
C ASN A 342 -20.89 -5.46 11.12
N GLY A 343 -21.48 -6.22 12.03
CA GLY A 343 -21.48 -7.68 12.00
C GLY A 343 -22.39 -8.27 13.07
N TRP A 344 -22.14 -9.52 13.43
CA TRP A 344 -22.90 -10.27 14.42
C TRP A 344 -22.05 -10.56 15.64
N ASP A 345 -22.60 -10.44 16.84
CA ASP A 345 -21.95 -10.99 18.03
C ASP A 345 -21.92 -12.53 18.04
N VAL A 346 -21.23 -13.09 19.03
CA VAL A 346 -21.01 -14.55 19.14
C VAL A 346 -22.32 -15.33 19.33
N GLU A 347 -23.27 -14.78 20.08
CA GLU A 347 -24.53 -15.46 20.40
C GLU A 347 -25.47 -15.50 19.19
N SER A 348 -25.56 -14.38 18.49
CA SER A 348 -26.36 -14.23 17.28
C SER A 348 -25.84 -15.09 16.13
N VAL A 349 -24.53 -15.34 16.07
CA VAL A 349 -23.95 -16.32 15.14
C VAL A 349 -24.39 -17.72 15.52
N LYS A 350 -24.23 -18.14 16.79
CA LYS A 350 -24.59 -19.50 17.22
C LYS A 350 -26.06 -19.86 16.94
N ASN A 351 -26.94 -18.89 17.09
CA ASN A 351 -28.39 -19.07 16.95
C ASN A 351 -28.89 -18.88 15.51
N ALA A 352 -28.01 -18.58 14.55
CA ALA A 352 -28.40 -18.33 13.17
C ALA A 352 -28.23 -19.57 12.28
N GLU A 353 -29.18 -19.75 11.35
CA GLU A 353 -28.92 -20.55 10.15
C GLU A 353 -27.83 -19.89 9.31
N HIS A 354 -27.00 -20.73 8.69
CA HIS A 354 -25.88 -20.28 7.87
C HIS A 354 -26.01 -20.78 6.43
N VAL A 355 -25.72 -19.90 5.48
CA VAL A 355 -25.52 -20.28 4.07
C VAL A 355 -24.17 -19.74 3.62
N GLN A 356 -23.28 -20.64 3.16
CA GLN A 356 -21.93 -20.28 2.71
C GLN A 356 -21.17 -19.41 3.75
N LYS A 357 -21.24 -19.80 5.04
CA LYS A 357 -20.62 -19.11 6.19
C LYS A 357 -21.20 -17.72 6.50
N GLN A 358 -22.43 -17.46 6.09
CA GLN A 358 -23.11 -16.19 6.33
C GLN A 358 -24.33 -16.42 7.21
N PRO A 359 -24.38 -15.83 8.41
CA PRO A 359 -25.60 -15.80 9.22
C PRO A 359 -26.74 -15.14 8.44
N LEU A 360 -27.93 -15.74 8.46
CA LEU A 360 -29.10 -15.21 7.74
C LEU A 360 -29.84 -14.11 8.52
N ASN A 361 -29.65 -14.00 9.83
CA ASN A 361 -30.18 -12.92 10.64
C ASN A 361 -29.50 -11.58 10.34
N PRO A 362 -30.13 -10.43 10.65
CA PRO A 362 -29.48 -9.12 10.49
C PRO A 362 -28.27 -8.95 11.42
N PRO A 363 -27.19 -8.26 10.97
CA PRO A 363 -26.10 -7.81 11.82
C PRO A 363 -26.64 -6.97 12.99
N ASN A 364 -26.15 -7.24 14.19
CA ASN A 364 -26.63 -6.62 15.42
C ASN A 364 -25.50 -5.95 16.25
N LYS A 365 -24.26 -5.98 15.76
CA LYS A 365 -23.09 -5.47 16.46
C LYS A 365 -22.32 -4.47 15.61
N THR A 366 -21.99 -3.33 16.21
CA THR A 366 -21.14 -2.28 15.61
C THR A 366 -19.87 -2.08 16.43
N VAL A 367 -18.72 -2.04 15.74
CA VAL A 367 -17.42 -1.72 16.34
C VAL A 367 -16.75 -0.62 15.53
N VAL A 368 -16.14 0.36 16.20
CA VAL A 368 -15.41 1.44 15.54
C VAL A 368 -13.92 1.31 15.81
N GLY A 369 -13.13 1.13 14.76
CA GLY A 369 -11.67 1.14 14.80
C GLY A 369 -11.09 2.47 14.34
N TYR A 370 -9.87 2.78 14.78
CA TYR A 370 -9.11 3.95 14.35
C TYR A 370 -7.67 3.55 14.08
N ILE A 371 -7.12 4.06 12.97
CA ILE A 371 -5.68 4.09 12.71
C ILE A 371 -5.29 5.54 12.52
N THR A 372 -4.38 6.03 13.35
CA THR A 372 -3.89 7.42 13.27
C THR A 372 -2.38 7.47 13.21
N GLY A 373 -1.85 8.49 12.56
CA GLY A 373 -0.41 8.77 12.54
C GLY A 373 -0.10 10.12 11.90
N TYR A 374 1.18 10.41 11.77
CA TYR A 374 1.71 11.62 11.16
C TYR A 374 2.48 11.28 9.90
N ASP A 375 2.69 12.27 9.03
CA ASP A 375 3.42 12.13 7.77
C ASP A 375 2.96 10.89 6.96
N PRO A 376 1.68 10.87 6.53
CA PRO A 376 1.13 9.72 5.82
C PRO A 376 1.89 9.44 4.52
N ALA A 377 2.24 10.46 3.75
CA ALA A 377 2.75 10.27 2.39
C ALA A 377 4.12 9.60 2.34
N TYR A 378 5.11 10.09 3.12
CA TYR A 378 6.49 9.62 3.01
C TYR A 378 6.96 8.88 4.25
N GLY A 379 6.68 9.43 5.45
CA GLY A 379 7.05 8.81 6.72
C GLY A 379 6.42 7.44 6.89
N VAL A 380 5.07 7.37 6.91
CA VAL A 380 4.36 6.08 7.07
C VAL A 380 4.67 5.14 5.92
N THR A 381 4.78 5.62 4.69
CA THR A 381 5.17 4.79 3.54
C THR A 381 6.54 4.16 3.72
N ALA A 382 7.56 4.95 4.10
CA ALA A 382 8.92 4.46 4.32
C ALA A 382 9.00 3.45 5.47
N ILE A 383 8.31 3.73 6.59
CA ILE A 383 8.20 2.80 7.72
C ILE A 383 7.53 1.50 7.27
N SER A 384 6.40 1.61 6.59
CA SER A 384 5.56 0.46 6.22
C SER A 384 6.26 -0.49 5.25
N VAL A 385 6.89 0.04 4.20
CA VAL A 385 7.57 -0.81 3.20
C VAL A 385 8.83 -1.45 3.78
N THR A 386 9.54 -0.73 4.65
CA THR A 386 10.72 -1.26 5.34
C THR A 386 10.35 -2.38 6.30
N LEU A 387 9.32 -2.17 7.13
CA LEU A 387 8.82 -3.20 8.04
C LEU A 387 8.26 -4.41 7.29
N ALA A 388 7.56 -4.21 6.17
CA ALA A 388 7.09 -5.31 5.33
C ALA A 388 8.26 -6.17 4.83
N ALA A 389 9.35 -5.54 4.36
CA ALA A 389 10.55 -6.28 3.93
C ALA A 389 11.20 -7.05 5.09
N ILE A 390 11.36 -6.40 6.24
CA ILE A 390 11.92 -7.00 7.45
C ILE A 390 11.08 -8.19 7.92
N VAL A 391 9.76 -8.04 7.96
CA VAL A 391 8.83 -9.09 8.39
C VAL A 391 8.90 -10.30 7.47
N ILE A 392 9.10 -10.12 6.16
CA ILE A 392 9.34 -11.26 5.25
C ILE A 392 10.59 -12.05 5.67
N LEU A 393 11.64 -11.36 6.15
CA LEU A 393 12.89 -12.00 6.56
C LEU A 393 12.86 -12.60 7.98
N THR A 394 12.00 -12.09 8.87
CA THR A 394 11.98 -12.49 10.29
C THR A 394 10.79 -13.35 10.71
N ASP A 395 9.67 -13.25 10.00
CA ASP A 395 8.42 -13.93 10.34
C ASP A 395 8.07 -15.01 9.29
N THR A 396 9.08 -15.64 8.68
CA THR A 396 8.91 -16.58 7.55
C THR A 396 7.85 -17.65 7.80
N GLU A 397 7.79 -18.22 9.02
CA GLU A 397 6.83 -19.26 9.41
C GLU A 397 5.38 -18.76 9.51
N LYS A 398 5.17 -17.45 9.57
CA LYS A 398 3.84 -16.82 9.69
C LYS A 398 3.33 -16.30 8.34
N LEU A 399 4.13 -16.38 7.27
CA LEU A 399 3.74 -16.00 5.91
C LEU A 399 2.91 -17.11 5.24
N PRO A 400 2.16 -16.81 4.15
CA PRO A 400 1.48 -17.82 3.36
C PRO A 400 2.44 -18.89 2.81
N LYS A 401 2.08 -20.17 2.92
CA LYS A 401 2.96 -21.27 2.53
C LYS A 401 3.43 -21.17 1.07
N GLY A 402 4.72 -21.36 0.86
CA GLY A 402 5.34 -21.52 -0.47
C GLY A 402 5.67 -20.22 -1.20
N GLY A 403 5.40 -19.01 -0.67
CA GLY A 403 5.57 -17.80 -1.47
C GLY A 403 4.38 -17.53 -2.38
N GLY A 404 4.52 -16.55 -3.29
CA GLY A 404 3.46 -16.08 -4.17
C GLY A 404 3.41 -14.55 -4.29
N VAL A 405 2.43 -14.07 -5.04
CA VAL A 405 2.11 -12.64 -5.18
C VAL A 405 0.94 -12.29 -4.29
N TYR A 406 1.12 -11.34 -3.37
CA TYR A 406 0.17 -11.01 -2.31
C TYR A 406 -0.06 -9.50 -2.16
N THR A 407 -1.18 -9.15 -1.55
CA THR A 407 -1.40 -7.85 -0.90
C THR A 407 -0.80 -7.85 0.50
N PRO A 408 -0.62 -6.68 1.15
CA PRO A 408 -0.08 -6.62 2.51
C PRO A 408 -0.95 -7.41 3.50
N GLY A 409 -2.27 -7.26 3.43
CA GLY A 409 -3.20 -7.98 4.28
C GLY A 409 -3.18 -9.49 4.06
N ALA A 410 -3.02 -9.96 2.83
CA ALA A 410 -2.89 -11.40 2.56
C ALA A 410 -1.56 -11.97 3.08
N ALA A 411 -0.45 -11.26 2.87
CA ALA A 411 0.88 -11.70 3.28
C ALA A 411 1.09 -11.63 4.80
N PHE A 412 0.57 -10.59 5.43
CA PHE A 412 0.95 -10.21 6.80
C PHE A 412 -0.17 -10.37 7.82
N ALA A 413 -1.29 -11.01 7.45
CA ALA A 413 -2.42 -11.19 8.36
C ALA A 413 -2.03 -11.83 9.70
N LYS A 414 -1.06 -12.74 9.68
CA LYS A 414 -0.63 -13.55 10.83
C LYS A 414 0.74 -13.16 11.38
N THR A 415 1.41 -12.18 10.79
CA THR A 415 2.77 -11.76 11.17
C THR A 415 2.75 -10.66 12.22
N SER A 416 3.94 -10.26 12.67
CA SER A 416 4.16 -9.15 13.60
C SER A 416 4.05 -7.74 12.98
N LEU A 417 3.62 -7.61 11.72
CA LEU A 417 3.68 -6.31 11.02
C LEU A 417 2.81 -5.24 11.68
N ILE A 418 1.61 -5.59 12.16
CA ILE A 418 0.72 -4.62 12.85
C ILE A 418 1.38 -4.12 14.13
N GLU A 419 1.92 -5.04 14.94
CA GLU A 419 2.62 -4.73 16.17
C GLU A 419 3.86 -3.84 15.91
N GLN A 420 4.64 -4.16 14.88
CA GLN A 420 5.79 -3.36 14.48
C GLN A 420 5.38 -1.96 13.97
N LEU A 421 4.29 -1.84 13.21
CA LEU A 421 3.75 -0.53 12.81
C LEU A 421 3.31 0.28 14.04
N GLN A 422 2.72 -0.37 15.05
CA GLN A 422 2.34 0.27 16.30
C GLN A 422 3.54 0.82 17.08
N SER A 423 4.61 0.04 17.18
CA SER A 423 5.86 0.48 17.80
C SER A 423 6.59 1.59 17.01
N ASN A 424 6.14 1.90 15.79
CA ASN A 424 6.77 2.89 14.90
C ASN A 424 5.81 4.02 14.51
N GLY A 425 4.91 4.41 15.42
CA GLY A 425 4.18 5.68 15.33
C GLY A 425 2.77 5.61 14.73
N LEU A 426 2.32 4.43 14.27
CA LEU A 426 0.90 4.23 13.94
C LEU A 426 0.13 3.82 15.19
N VAL A 427 -1.03 4.38 15.42
CA VAL A 427 -1.86 4.05 16.58
C VAL A 427 -3.10 3.30 16.11
N TYR A 428 -3.21 2.03 16.49
CA TYR A 428 -4.37 1.17 16.22
C TYR A 428 -5.24 1.12 17.48
N LYS A 429 -6.51 1.48 17.37
CA LYS A 429 -7.46 1.50 18.51
C LYS A 429 -8.82 0.95 18.09
N ILE A 430 -9.53 0.37 19.05
CA ILE A 430 -10.91 -0.09 18.89
C ILE A 430 -11.77 0.49 20.01
N LYS A 431 -12.96 0.96 19.63
CA LYS A 431 -14.04 1.34 20.53
C LYS A 431 -15.25 0.48 20.18
N CYS A 432 -15.70 -0.33 21.13
CA CYS A 432 -17.03 -0.93 21.05
C CYS A 432 -18.04 0.20 21.22
N LYS A 433 -18.98 0.31 20.29
CA LYS A 433 -20.20 1.07 20.55
C LYS A 433 -21.06 0.14 21.39
N LEU A 434 -21.24 0.47 22.67
CA LEU A 434 -22.18 -0.23 23.55
C LEU A 434 -23.59 -0.09 22.98
#